data_AF-A0A552V716-F1
#
_entry.id   AF-A0A552V716-F1
#
_cell.length_a   1.000
_cell.length_b   1.000
_cell.length_c   1.000
_cell.angle_alpha   90.00
_cell.angle_beta   90.00
_cell.angle_gamma   90.00
#
_symmetry.space_group_name_H-M   'P 1'
#
loop_
_entity.id
_entity.type
_entity.pdbx_description
1 polymer ?
#
loop_
_entity_poly.entity_id
_entity_poly.type
_entity_poly.pdbx_seq_one_letter_code
_entity_poly.pdbx_strand_id
1 'polypeptide(L)' 'MFNFDKVTIDRLSKTDLLAIIQALDYTYEHKNIEQFKILKDSILEDMCKISGIKDQDELIKVLMK' A
#
# COMPACT_ATOMS: atom_id res chain seq x y z
N MET A 1 -16.41 -10.47 -19.96
CA MET A 1 -15.09 -10.67 -19.34
C MET A 1 -14.94 -9.54 -18.33
N PHE A 2 -14.95 -9.84 -17.03
CA PHE A 2 -14.67 -8.80 -16.03
C PHE A 2 -13.20 -8.42 -16.21
N ASN A 3 -12.93 -7.23 -16.77
CA ASN A 3 -11.60 -6.64 -16.74
C ASN A 3 -11.29 -6.29 -15.29
N PHE A 4 -10.80 -7.27 -14.56
CA PHE A 4 -10.26 -7.12 -13.22
C PHE A 4 -8.83 -6.54 -13.30
N ASP A 5 -8.61 -5.57 -14.18
CA ASP A 5 -7.29 -4.96 -14.41
C ASP A 5 -6.86 -4.07 -13.23
N LYS A 6 -7.82 -3.68 -12.38
CA LYS A 6 -7.59 -2.82 -11.22
C LYS A 6 -8.44 -3.29 -10.05
N VAL A 7 -7.78 -3.72 -8.98
CA VAL A 7 -8.44 -4.01 -7.69
C VAL A 7 -8.73 -2.69 -6.99
N THR A 8 -9.99 -2.45 -6.63
CA THR A 8 -10.37 -1.26 -5.85
C THR A 8 -9.95 -1.49 -4.39
N ILE A 9 -9.01 -0.70 -3.90
CA ILE A 9 -8.47 -0.79 -2.52
C ILE A 9 -9.34 -0.01 -1.51
N ASP A 10 -10.36 0.72 -1.99
CA ASP A 10 -11.25 1.57 -1.19
C ASP A 10 -12.02 0.85 -0.07
N ARG A 11 -12.09 -0.48 -0.13
CA ARG A 11 -12.78 -1.33 0.86
C ARG A 11 -11.85 -2.05 1.83
N LEU A 12 -10.53 -1.87 1.74
CA LEU A 12 -9.62 -2.49 2.70
C LEU A 12 -9.70 -1.78 4.05
N SER A 13 -9.77 -2.56 5.12
CA SER A 13 -9.61 -2.01 6.46
C SER A 13 -8.19 -1.47 6.64
N LYS A 14 -7.99 -0.54 7.58
CA LYS A 14 -6.65 -0.03 7.90
C LYS A 14 -5.68 -1.16 8.23
N THR A 15 -6.16 -2.17 8.95
CA THR A 15 -5.36 -3.33 9.38
C THR A 15 -4.95 -4.20 8.19
N ASP A 16 -5.86 -4.47 7.26
CA ASP A 16 -5.55 -5.27 6.08
C ASP A 16 -4.55 -4.55 5.16
N LEU A 17 -4.76 -3.24 4.97
CA LEU A 17 -3.83 -2.41 4.19
C LEU A 17 -2.45 -2.39 4.84
N LEU A 18 -2.37 -2.22 6.17
CA LEU A 18 -1.10 -2.25 6.89
C LEU A 18 -0.40 -3.60 6.73
N ALA A 19 -1.13 -4.71 6.84
CA ALA A 19 -0.58 -6.05 6.66
C ALA A 19 -0.01 -6.26 5.24
N ILE A 20 -0.71 -5.75 4.22
CA ILE A 20 -0.22 -5.79 2.83
C ILE A 20 1.07 -4.98 2.70
N ILE A 21 1.10 -3.74 3.18
CA ILE A 21 2.29 -2.88 3.11
C ILE A 21 3.49 -3.54 3.82
N GLN A 22 3.27 -4.12 5.00
CA GLN A 22 4.32 -4.84 5.75
C GLN A 22 4.82 -6.08 5.01
N ALA A 23 3.92 -6.85 4.39
CA ALA A 23 4.31 -8.03 3.62
C ALA A 23 5.14 -7.67 2.37
N LEU A 24 4.77 -6.57 1.68
CA LEU A 24 5.51 -6.06 0.54
C LEU A 24 6.91 -5.59 0.96
N ASP A 25 7.01 -4.86 2.07
CA ASP A 25 8.29 -4.36 2.59
C ASP A 25 9.19 -5.51 3.05
N TYR A 26 8.65 -6.44 3.84
CA TYR A 26 9.35 -7.64 4.28
C TYR A 26 9.90 -8.44 3.09
N THR A 27 9.09 -8.63 2.05
CA THR A 27 9.52 -9.36 0.86
C THR A 27 10.64 -8.62 0.12
N TYR A 28 10.53 -7.30 -0.03
CA TYR A 28 11.59 -6.49 -0.62
C TYR A 28 12.89 -6.59 0.18
N GLU A 29 12.85 -6.42 1.51
CA GLU A 29 14.04 -6.49 2.37
C GLU A 29 14.74 -7.86 2.31
N HIS A 30 14.00 -8.96 2.19
CA HIS A 30 14.56 -10.31 2.23
C HIS A 30 14.89 -10.90 0.86
N LYS A 31 14.26 -10.41 -0.22
CA LYS A 31 14.44 -10.94 -1.57
C LYS A 31 15.04 -9.93 -2.55
N ASN A 32 15.12 -8.65 -2.19
CA ASN A 32 15.56 -7.55 -3.05
C ASN A 32 14.83 -7.50 -4.40
N ILE A 33 13.55 -7.87 -4.41
CA ILE A 33 12.70 -7.83 -5.61
C ILE A 33 12.05 -6.45 -5.68
N GLU A 34 12.61 -5.56 -6.49
CA GLU A 34 12.24 -4.14 -6.60
C GLU A 34 10.75 -3.91 -6.93
N GLN A 35 10.12 -4.86 -7.63
CA GLN A 35 8.69 -4.82 -7.96
C GLN A 35 7.80 -4.73 -6.72
N PHE A 36 8.20 -5.32 -5.58
CA PHE A 36 7.44 -5.23 -4.33
C PHE A 36 7.53 -3.83 -3.72
N LYS A 37 8.68 -3.18 -3.81
CA LYS A 37 8.85 -1.79 -3.38
C LYS A 37 8.02 -0.85 -4.25
N ILE A 38 8.11 -1.00 -5.57
CA ILE A 38 7.32 -0.18 -6.52
C ILE A 38 5.81 -0.34 -6.25
N LEU A 39 5.35 -1.56 -5.99
CA LEU A 39 3.95 -1.83 -5.67
C LEU A 39 3.54 -1.17 -4.35
N LYS A 40 4.37 -1.30 -3.29
CA LYS A 40 4.15 -0.64 -2.00
C LYS A 40 4.00 0.87 -2.17
N ASP A 41 4.94 1.49 -2.88
CA ASP A 41 4.99 2.94 -3.09
C ASP A 41 3.77 3.41 -3.90
N SER A 42 3.36 2.64 -4.92
CA SER A 42 2.17 2.94 -5.72
C SER A 42 0.89 2.89 -4.89
N ILE A 43 0.74 1.87 -4.02
CA ILE A 43 -0.41 1.75 -3.13
C ILE A 43 -0.44 2.93 -2.16
N LEU A 44 0.68 3.28 -1.53
CA LEU A 44 0.76 4.40 -0.60
C LEU A 44 0.45 5.73 -1.29
N GLU A 45 0.92 5.94 -2.51
CA GLU A 45 0.62 7.15 -3.29
C GLU A 45 -0.88 7.28 -3.59
N ASP A 46 -1.52 6.21 -4.04
CA ASP A 46 -2.97 6.21 -4.32
C ASP A 46 -3.78 6.42 -3.04
N MET A 47 -3.36 5.84 -1.92
CA MET A 47 -3.99 6.07 -0.62
C MET A 47 -3.79 7.50 -0.11
N CYS A 48 -2.64 8.11 -0.33
CA CYS A 48 -2.40 9.53 -0.06
C CYS A 48 -3.39 10.42 -0.85
N LYS A 49 -3.59 10.12 -2.14
CA LYS A 49 -4.57 10.84 -3.00
C LYS A 49 -5.99 10.70 -2.48
N ILE A 50 -6.38 9.50 -2.01
CA ILE A 50 -7.74 9.23 -1.50
C ILE A 50 -7.97 9.88 -0.13
N SER A 51 -6.99 9.79 0.76
CA SER A 51 -7.09 10.29 2.14
C SER A 51 -6.82 11.79 2.29
N GLY A 52 -6.21 12.43 1.27
CA GLY A 52 -5.76 13.82 1.33
C GLY A 52 -4.48 14.03 2.15
N ILE A 53 -3.86 12.95 2.64
CA ILE A 53 -2.57 12.97 3.32
C ILE A 53 -1.48 13.16 2.25
N LYS A 54 -0.59 14.14 2.45
CA LYS A 54 0.43 14.49 1.44
C LYS A 54 1.71 13.67 1.55
N ASP A 55 1.93 13.05 2.70
CA ASP A 55 3.16 12.39 3.07
C ASP A 55 2.92 10.90 3.37
N GLN A 56 3.71 10.02 2.75
CA GLN A 56 3.54 8.57 2.92
C GLN A 56 3.90 8.10 4.34
N ASP A 57 4.87 8.73 5.01
CA ASP A 57 5.23 8.39 6.38
C ASP A 57 4.13 8.80 7.36
N GLU A 58 3.47 9.94 7.11
CA GLU A 58 2.28 10.37 7.85
C GLU A 58 1.12 9.38 7.67
N LEU A 59 0.89 8.91 6.44
CA LEU A 59 -0.12 7.88 6.15
C LEU A 59 0.18 6.59 6.92
N ILE A 60 1.42 6.12 6.90
CA ILE A 60 1.84 4.93 7.65
C ILE A 60 1.59 5.11 9.15
N LYS A 61 1.90 6.27 9.72
CA LYS A 61 1.61 6.57 11.14
C LYS A 61 0.11 6.53 11.45
N VAL A 62 -0.75 6.94 10.52
CA VAL A 62 -2.21 6.87 10.66
C VAL A 62 -2.72 5.44 10.57
N LEU A 63 -2.08 4.58 9.75
CA LEU A 63 -2.42 3.16 9.64
C LEU A 63 -1.97 2.34 10.86
N MET A 64 -0.90 2.77 11.54
CA MET A 64 -0.37 2.13 12.75
C MET A 64 -1.09 2.55 14.05
N LYS A 65 -2.01 3.51 14.00
CA LYS A 65 -2.83 3.99 15.13
C LYS A 65 -4.22 3.36 15.11
#